data_AF-A0A2E8VUI8-F1
#
_entry.id   AF-A0A2E8VUI8-F1
#
_cell.length_a   1.000
_cell.length_b   1.000
_cell.length_c   1.000
_cell.angle_alpha   90.00
_cell.angle_beta   90.00
_cell.angle_gamma   90.00
#
_symmetry.space_group_name_H-M   'P 1'
#
loop_
_entity.id
_entity.type
_entity.pdbx_description
1 polymer ?
#
loop_
_entity_poly.entity_id
_entity_poly.type
_entity_poly.pdbx_seq_one_letter_code
_entity_poly.pdbx_strand_id
1 'polypeptide(L)'
;MRTPETLIKYASTDTAKLILSNQTLRWSSPELFEDPWELRADPQLPFDHLSVNQAMLKTASAMIFTRDLPSGDLNHPLYKAIRRWRTEDRFHDESEAYGALSELLSATAGTLELKLRKLECAWQKMISSARVLAMSD
;
A
#
# COMPACT_ATOMS: atom_id res chain seq x y z
N MET A 1 15.83 -23.95 -15.11
CA MET A 1 14.93 -23.13 -15.94
C MET A 1 15.14 -23.56 -17.39
N ARG A 2 14.08 -23.96 -18.11
CA ARG A 2 14.17 -24.17 -19.56
C ARG A 2 14.14 -22.80 -20.24
N THR A 3 15.09 -22.54 -21.13
CA THR A 3 15.09 -21.35 -21.99
C THR A 3 14.12 -21.59 -23.16
N PRO A 4 13.20 -20.65 -23.46
CA PRO A 4 12.31 -20.81 -24.59
C PRO A 4 13.10 -20.78 -25.90
N GLU A 5 12.78 -21.68 -26.83
CA GLU A 5 13.41 -21.75 -28.16
C GLU A 5 12.87 -20.65 -29.10
N THR A 6 11.64 -20.21 -28.86
CA THR A 6 10.97 -19.16 -29.63
C THR A 6 10.24 -18.19 -28.71
N LEU A 7 10.14 -16.93 -29.13
CA LEU A 7 9.31 -15.91 -28.48
C LEU A 7 8.44 -15.24 -29.53
N ILE A 8 7.13 -15.23 -29.33
CA ILE A 8 6.13 -14.70 -30.25
C ILE A 8 5.55 -13.42 -29.65
N LYS A 9 5.53 -12.33 -30.43
CA LYS A 9 4.88 -11.07 -30.06
C LYS A 9 3.63 -10.87 -30.92
N TYR A 10 2.47 -10.85 -30.27
CA TYR A 10 1.20 -10.52 -30.92
C TYR A 10 1.03 -9.00 -31.01
N ALA A 11 0.61 -8.52 -32.19
CA ALA A 11 0.37 -7.10 -32.45
C ALA A 11 -0.59 -6.92 -33.64
N SER A 12 -1.24 -5.76 -33.75
CA SER A 12 -2.03 -5.42 -34.94
C SER A 12 -1.17 -5.32 -36.19
N THR A 13 -1.76 -5.51 -37.37
CA THR A 13 -1.05 -5.44 -38.66
C THR A 13 -0.26 -4.15 -38.84
N ASP A 14 -0.84 -3.01 -38.46
CA ASP A 14 -0.16 -1.70 -38.58
C ASP A 14 1.04 -1.60 -37.62
N THR A 15 0.90 -2.12 -36.40
CA THR A 15 2.00 -2.17 -35.43
C THR A 15 3.10 -3.12 -35.90
N ALA A 16 2.73 -4.27 -36.47
CA ALA A 16 3.67 -5.24 -37.00
C ALA A 16 4.48 -4.66 -38.17
N LYS A 17 3.83 -3.92 -39.09
CA LYS A 17 4.52 -3.19 -40.16
C LYS A 17 5.56 -2.22 -39.61
N LEU A 18 5.22 -1.45 -38.57
CA LEU A 18 6.15 -0.51 -37.93
C LEU A 18 7.33 -1.22 -37.25
N ILE A 19 7.07 -2.33 -36.55
CA ILE A 19 8.11 -3.15 -35.90
C ILE A 19 9.10 -3.68 -36.94
N LEU A 20 8.58 -4.24 -38.04
CA LEU A 20 9.40 -4.81 -39.11
C LEU A 20 10.15 -3.74 -39.90
N SER A 21 9.51 -2.60 -40.20
CA SER A 21 10.15 -1.50 -40.94
C SER A 21 11.27 -0.84 -40.15
N ASN A 22 11.05 -0.66 -38.84
CA ASN A 22 12.00 0.02 -37.96
C ASN A 22 12.97 -0.95 -37.27
N GLN A 23 12.80 -2.26 -37.48
CA GLN A 23 13.58 -3.33 -36.84
C GLN A 23 13.65 -3.18 -35.31
N THR A 24 12.56 -2.71 -34.70
CA THR A 24 12.49 -2.40 -33.26
C THR A 24 11.25 -3.01 -32.63
N LEU A 25 11.38 -3.52 -31.41
CA LEU A 25 10.24 -4.05 -30.67
C LEU A 25 9.44 -2.91 -30.04
N ARG A 26 8.11 -2.98 -30.14
CA ARG A 26 7.22 -2.05 -29.46
C ARG A 26 7.09 -2.41 -27.98
N TRP A 27 7.41 -1.46 -27.12
CA TRP A 27 7.11 -1.51 -25.71
C TRP A 27 5.84 -0.71 -25.42
N SER A 28 5.00 -1.21 -24.53
CA SER A 28 3.69 -0.63 -24.22
C SER A 28 3.61 -0.18 -22.76
N SER A 29 2.72 0.77 -22.46
CA SER A 29 2.34 1.03 -21.08
C SER A 29 1.65 -0.21 -20.50
N PRO A 30 1.95 -0.61 -19.25
CA PRO A 30 1.24 -1.71 -18.58
C PRO A 30 -0.29 -1.52 -18.58
N GLU A 31 -0.76 -0.27 -18.51
CA GLU A 31 -2.19 0.04 -18.43
C GLU A 31 -3.00 -0.39 -19.66
N LEU A 32 -2.36 -0.63 -20.80
CA LEU A 32 -3.02 -0.98 -22.05
C LEU A 32 -3.44 -2.45 -22.15
N PHE A 33 -2.98 -3.29 -21.22
CA PHE A 33 -3.21 -4.74 -21.29
C PHE A 33 -4.49 -5.17 -20.56
N GLU A 34 -5.19 -4.25 -19.88
CA GLU A 34 -6.46 -4.46 -19.17
C GLU A 34 -6.47 -5.67 -18.21
N ASP A 35 -5.29 -6.16 -17.80
CA ASP A 35 -5.16 -7.32 -16.93
C ASP A 35 -5.34 -6.91 -15.45
N PRO A 36 -6.02 -7.74 -14.63
CA PRO A 36 -6.28 -7.45 -13.22
C PRO A 36 -5.03 -7.50 -12.32
N TRP A 37 -3.96 -8.16 -12.75
CA TRP A 37 -2.67 -8.26 -12.05
C TRP A 37 -1.65 -7.25 -12.54
N GLU A 38 -2.01 -6.43 -13.54
CA GLU A 38 -1.08 -5.48 -14.13
C GLU A 38 -0.99 -4.18 -13.36
N LEU A 39 0.18 -3.55 -13.45
CA LEU A 39 0.49 -2.34 -12.72
C LEU A 39 -0.29 -1.15 -13.28
N ARG A 40 -1.28 -0.67 -12.54
CA ARG A 40 -2.07 0.52 -12.90
C ARG A 40 -1.49 1.78 -12.26
N ALA A 41 -1.58 2.94 -12.92
CA ALA A 41 -1.13 4.20 -12.29
C ALA A 41 -2.05 4.61 -11.14
N ASP A 42 -3.34 4.28 -11.20
CA ASP A 42 -4.22 4.34 -10.04
C ASP A 42 -4.13 3.01 -9.28
N PRO A 43 -3.45 2.96 -8.12
CA PRO A 43 -3.33 1.74 -7.34
C PRO A 43 -4.65 1.28 -6.71
N GLN A 44 -5.70 2.11 -6.73
CA GLN A 44 -7.00 1.84 -6.10
C GLN A 44 -6.85 1.17 -4.73
N LEU A 45 -6.08 1.81 -3.83
CA LEU A 45 -5.85 1.27 -2.50
C LEU A 45 -7.21 0.99 -1.83
N PRO A 46 -7.45 -0.22 -1.31
CA PRO A 46 -8.76 -0.59 -0.75
C PRO A 46 -9.00 0.03 0.63
N PHE A 47 -8.18 1.00 1.04
CA PHE A 47 -8.19 1.64 2.33
C PHE A 47 -7.91 3.13 2.19
N ASP A 48 -8.48 3.92 3.09
CA ASP A 48 -8.21 5.35 3.22
C ASP A 48 -7.50 5.65 4.55
N HIS A 49 -7.01 6.89 4.69
CA HIS A 49 -6.34 7.29 5.93
C HIS A 49 -7.28 7.23 7.15
N LEU A 50 -8.59 7.46 6.98
CA LEU A 50 -9.56 7.46 8.08
C LEU A 50 -9.81 6.05 8.63
N SER A 51 -10.06 5.08 7.76
CA SER A 51 -10.24 3.67 8.09
C SER A 51 -8.99 3.07 8.72
N VAL A 52 -7.80 3.41 8.21
CA VAL A 52 -6.53 3.00 8.82
C VAL A 52 -6.38 3.57 10.23
N ASN A 53 -6.68 4.86 10.42
CA ASN A 53 -6.65 5.48 11.75
C ASN A 53 -7.65 4.84 12.72
N GLN A 54 -8.89 4.62 12.29
CA GLN A 54 -9.92 3.98 13.10
C GLN A 54 -9.54 2.54 13.49
N ALA A 55 -9.03 1.76 12.54
CA ALA A 55 -8.55 0.41 12.80
C ALA A 55 -7.36 0.40 13.78
N MET A 56 -6.44 1.35 13.63
CA MET A 56 -5.30 1.52 14.52
C MET A 56 -5.75 1.89 15.94
N LEU A 57 -6.70 2.83 16.08
CA LEU A 57 -7.26 3.25 17.36
C LEU A 57 -7.96 2.10 18.08
N LYS A 58 -8.84 1.37 17.36
CA LYS A 58 -9.54 0.21 17.90
C LYS A 58 -8.58 -0.90 18.32
N THR A 59 -7.52 -1.11 17.56
CA THR A 59 -6.50 -2.10 17.91
C THR A 59 -5.75 -1.65 19.16
N ALA A 60 -5.35 -0.38 19.23
CA ALA A 60 -4.64 0.19 20.37
C ALA A 60 -5.49 0.22 21.65
N SER A 61 -6.80 0.48 21.56
CA SER A 61 -7.73 0.43 22.70
C SER A 61 -7.85 -0.99 23.23
N ALA A 62 -8.07 -1.98 22.34
CA ALA A 62 -8.13 -3.39 22.73
C ALA A 62 -6.80 -3.88 23.36
N MET A 63 -5.66 -3.38 22.86
CA MET A 63 -4.34 -3.63 23.42
C MET A 63 -4.12 -3.06 24.82
N ILE A 64 -5.01 -2.23 25.36
CA ILE A 64 -4.96 -1.82 26.77
C ILE A 64 -5.61 -2.87 27.66
N PHE A 65 -6.70 -3.52 27.20
CA PHE A 65 -7.50 -4.44 28.02
C PHE A 65 -7.20 -5.93 27.81
N THR A 66 -6.39 -6.31 26.82
CA THR A 66 -5.97 -7.71 26.67
C THR A 66 -5.16 -8.23 27.87
N ARG A 67 -5.27 -9.52 28.17
CA ARG A 67 -4.62 -10.14 29.34
C ARG A 67 -3.09 -10.07 29.28
N ASP A 68 -2.52 -10.30 28.10
CA ASP A 68 -1.08 -10.33 27.87
C ASP A 68 -0.61 -9.06 27.16
N LEU A 69 0.65 -8.67 27.35
CA LEU A 69 1.24 -7.56 26.57
C LEU A 69 1.36 -7.99 25.11
N PRO A 70 0.75 -7.26 24.16
CA PRO A 70 0.89 -7.55 22.74
C PRO A 70 2.36 -7.41 22.34
N SER A 71 2.83 -8.24 21.41
CA SER A 71 4.18 -8.10 20.84
C SER A 71 4.29 -6.78 20.08
N GLY A 72 5.35 -6.01 20.33
CA GLY A 72 5.58 -4.73 19.65
C GLY A 72 6.94 -4.13 19.94
N ASP A 73 7.27 -3.05 19.25
CA ASP A 73 8.49 -2.30 19.50
C ASP A 73 8.38 -1.52 20.83
N LEU A 74 9.17 -1.95 21.81
CA LEU A 74 9.26 -1.35 23.15
C LEU A 74 9.69 0.12 23.12
N ASN A 75 10.34 0.57 22.05
CA ASN A 75 10.78 1.95 21.91
C ASN A 75 9.70 2.86 21.32
N HIS A 76 8.65 2.31 20.71
CA HIS A 76 7.62 3.07 20.05
C HIS A 76 6.76 3.87 21.05
N PRO A 77 6.51 5.18 20.83
CA PRO A 77 5.77 6.03 21.77
C PRO A 77 4.38 5.51 22.15
N LEU A 78 3.63 4.99 21.16
CA LEU A 78 2.31 4.37 21.40
C LEU A 78 2.42 3.16 22.33
N TYR A 79 3.43 2.32 22.14
CA TYR A 79 3.63 1.11 22.92
C TYR A 79 3.99 1.45 24.38
N LYS A 80 4.85 2.45 24.58
CA LYS A 80 5.17 2.99 25.91
C LYS A 80 3.93 3.56 26.60
N ALA A 81 3.07 4.29 25.88
CA ALA A 81 1.83 4.83 26.42
C ALA A 81 0.86 3.72 26.86
N ILE A 82 0.62 2.72 26.00
CA ILE A 82 -0.23 1.56 26.32
C ILE A 82 0.28 0.82 27.56
N ARG A 83 1.58 0.52 27.63
CA ARG A 83 2.18 -0.18 28.78
C ARG A 83 2.06 0.63 30.07
N ARG A 84 2.26 1.96 29.98
CA ARG A 84 2.11 2.85 31.14
C ARG A 84 0.67 2.84 31.65
N TRP A 85 -0.32 3.04 30.77
CA TRP A 85 -1.73 3.08 31.15
C TRP A 85 -2.25 1.75 31.71
N ARG A 86 -1.71 0.63 31.25
CA ARG A 86 -1.94 -0.68 31.87
C ARG A 86 -1.42 -0.78 33.30
N THR A 87 -0.23 -0.25 33.55
CA THR A 87 0.40 -0.29 34.88
C THR A 87 -0.35 0.62 35.85
N GLU A 88 -0.91 1.72 35.35
CA GLU A 88 -1.66 2.71 36.11
C GLU A 88 -3.14 2.34 36.31
N ASP A 89 -3.63 1.24 35.71
CA ASP A 89 -5.06 0.88 35.65
C ASP A 89 -5.95 2.09 35.30
N ARG A 90 -5.49 2.88 34.31
CA ARG A 90 -5.97 4.25 34.10
C ARG A 90 -7.42 4.33 33.63
N PHE A 91 -7.90 3.34 32.90
CA PHE A 91 -9.18 3.38 32.19
C PHE A 91 -10.10 2.26 32.66
N HIS A 92 -11.37 2.58 32.86
CA HIS A 92 -12.36 1.61 33.32
C HIS A 92 -13.04 0.88 32.15
N ASP A 93 -13.11 1.53 30.98
CA ASP A 93 -13.74 0.98 29.79
C ASP A 93 -12.96 1.28 28.48
N GLU A 94 -13.30 0.55 27.42
CA GLU A 94 -12.66 0.70 26.12
C GLU A 94 -12.98 2.03 25.43
N SER A 95 -14.12 2.64 25.77
CA SER A 95 -14.59 3.91 25.18
C SER A 95 -13.75 5.10 25.65
N GLU A 96 -13.41 5.14 26.94
CA GLU A 96 -12.55 6.14 27.56
C GLU A 96 -11.13 6.05 27.00
N ALA A 97 -10.61 4.82 26.88
CA ALA A 97 -9.32 4.55 26.27
C ALA A 97 -9.28 4.98 24.79
N TYR A 98 -10.35 4.70 24.03
CA TYR A 98 -10.50 5.13 22.64
C TYR A 98 -10.50 6.66 22.52
N GLY A 99 -11.24 7.37 23.38
CA GLY A 99 -11.26 8.84 23.41
C GLY A 99 -9.87 9.44 23.65
N ALA A 100 -9.18 8.96 24.69
CA ALA A 100 -7.83 9.42 25.03
C ALA A 100 -6.79 9.12 23.93
N LEU A 101 -6.89 7.94 23.29
CA LEU A 101 -6.05 7.58 22.15
C LEU A 101 -6.34 8.43 20.91
N SER A 102 -7.61 8.71 20.65
CA SER A 102 -8.05 9.53 19.51
C SER A 102 -7.50 10.96 19.61
N GLU A 103 -7.52 11.56 20.81
CA GLU A 103 -6.89 12.87 21.03
C GLU A 103 -5.38 12.81 20.83
N LEU A 104 -4.72 11.81 21.42
CA LEU A 104 -3.26 11.66 21.34
C LEU A 104 -2.77 11.41 19.91
N LEU A 105 -3.55 10.69 19.10
CA LEU A 105 -3.21 10.31 17.73
C LEU A 105 -3.82 11.24 16.68
N SER A 106 -4.64 12.23 17.05
CA SER A 106 -5.24 13.20 16.13
C SER A 106 -4.19 13.88 15.23
N ALA A 107 -3.02 14.22 15.77
CA ALA A 107 -1.91 14.79 15.02
C ALA A 107 -1.22 13.79 14.06
N THR A 108 -1.31 12.49 14.34
CA THR A 108 -0.71 11.44 13.49
C THR A 108 -1.54 11.15 12.24
N ALA A 109 -2.86 11.40 12.31
CA ALA A 109 -3.77 11.20 11.18
C ALA A 109 -3.36 12.03 9.95
N GLY A 110 -3.08 13.32 10.13
CA GLY A 110 -2.61 14.18 9.03
C GLY A 110 -1.24 13.79 8.50
N THR A 111 -0.36 13.25 9.36
CA THR A 111 0.95 12.75 8.93
C THR A 111 0.81 11.49 8.05
N LEU A 112 -0.15 10.62 8.35
CA LEU A 112 -0.44 9.42 7.56
C LEU A 112 -1.00 9.76 6.19
N GLU A 113 -1.94 10.72 6.10
CA GLU A 113 -2.48 11.20 4.83
C GLU A 113 -1.35 11.72 3.90
N LEU A 114 -0.45 12.54 4.43
CA LEU A 114 0.69 13.04 3.67
C LEU A 114 1.63 11.92 3.20
N LYS A 115 1.84 10.88 4.01
CA LYS A 115 2.65 9.72 3.63
C LYS A 115 1.99 8.90 2.52
N LEU A 116 0.67 8.65 2.63
CA LEU A 116 -0.09 7.94 1.60
C LEU A 116 -0.06 8.68 0.27
N ARG A 117 -0.33 9.99 0.26
CA ARG A 117 -0.24 10.82 -0.96
C ARG A 117 1.15 10.82 -1.59
N LYS A 118 2.20 10.86 -0.77
CA LYS A 118 3.59 10.75 -1.27
C LYS A 118 3.83 9.41 -1.96
N LEU A 119 3.31 8.31 -1.39
CA LEU A 119 3.43 6.98 -1.95
C LEU A 119 2.66 6.87 -3.28
N GLU A 120 1.42 7.36 -3.33
CA GLU A 120 0.60 7.42 -4.54
C GLU A 120 1.29 8.22 -5.66
N CYS A 121 1.82 9.40 -5.34
CA CYS A 121 2.53 10.24 -6.29
C CYS A 121 3.80 9.55 -6.83
N ALA A 122 4.58 8.92 -5.94
CA ALA A 122 5.77 8.16 -6.33
C ALA A 122 5.41 6.96 -7.21
N TRP A 123 4.33 6.25 -6.88
CA TRP A 123 3.81 5.13 -7.65
C TRP A 123 3.38 5.56 -9.05
N GLN A 124 2.56 6.60 -9.17
CA GLN A 124 2.13 7.16 -10.46
C GLN A 124 3.32 7.55 -11.33
N LYS A 125 4.32 8.20 -10.74
CA LYS A 125 5.54 8.58 -11.45
C LYS A 125 6.33 7.36 -11.94
N MET A 126 6.40 6.31 -11.13
CA MET A 126 7.07 5.07 -11.51
C MET A 126 6.33 4.38 -12.66
N ILE A 127 5.02 4.15 -12.53
CA ILE A 127 4.22 3.44 -13.53
C ILE A 127 4.13 4.19 -14.86
N SER A 128 3.98 5.52 -14.83
CA SER A 128 3.96 6.32 -16.07
C SER A 128 5.24 6.19 -16.91
N SER A 129 6.38 5.93 -16.26
CA SER A 129 7.66 5.68 -16.91
C SER A 129 7.89 4.21 -17.28
N ALA A 130 7.14 3.28 -16.68
CA ALA A 130 7.28 1.85 -16.92
C ALA A 130 6.82 1.47 -18.33
N ARG A 131 7.56 0.57 -18.96
CA ARG A 131 7.23 0.03 -20.28
C ARG A 131 7.43 -1.48 -20.24
N VAL A 132 6.46 -2.22 -20.77
CA VAL A 132 6.43 -3.68 -20.73
C VAL A 132 6.48 -4.23 -22.15
N LEU A 133 7.20 -5.34 -22.29
CA LEU A 133 7.27 -6.14 -23.50
C LEU A 133 6.52 -7.46 -23.26
N ALA A 134 5.30 -7.54 -23.77
CA ALA A 134 4.54 -8.79 -23.76
C ALA A 134 5.01 -9.72 -24.89
N MET A 135 5.33 -10.97 -24.52
CA MET A 135 5.77 -12.06 -25.39
C MET A 135 5.18 -13.38 -24.88
N SER A 136 4.97 -14.33 -25.79
CA SER A 136 4.55 -15.70 -25.50
C SER A 136 5.63 -16.69 -25.95
N ASP A 137 5.77 -17.81 -25.24
CA ASP A 137 6.70 -18.90 -25.54
C ASP A 137 6.06 -20.05 -26.34
#